data_AF-A0A0F4ZBU1-F1
#
_entry.id   AF-A0A0F4ZBU1-F1
#
_cell.length_a   1.000
_cell.length_b   1.000
_cell.length_c   1.000
_cell.angle_alpha   90.00
_cell.angle_beta   90.00
_cell.angle_gamma   90.00
#
_symmetry.space_group_name_H-M   'P 1'
#
loop_
_entity.id
_entity.type
_entity.pdbx_description
1 polymer ?
#
loop_
_entity_poly.entity_id
_entity_poly.type
_entity_poly.pdbx_seq_one_letter_code
_entity_poly.pdbx_strand_id
1 'polypeptide(L)'
;MTSQEANKKSDSESEQELNEPPRIVEPIRAALTWKEEEITIYDPDDKDDDGVGMDGVAFEPTPELAKIRERKRKAQLAAYQKQLDNDARANRRNKRRHESPSKEREGIRRVRFTDAPASPA
;
A
#
# COMPACT_ATOMS: atom_id res chain seq x y z
N MET A 1 -7.64 18.94 -51.14
CA MET A 1 -7.30 20.16 -50.37
C MET A 1 -7.64 19.84 -48.92
N THR A 2 -6.76 19.62 -47.96
CA THR A 2 -5.31 19.85 -47.86
C THR A 2 -4.85 18.98 -46.70
N SER A 3 -3.82 18.17 -46.90
CA SER A 3 -3.17 17.42 -45.82
C SER A 3 -2.59 18.39 -44.79
N GLN A 4 -2.82 18.16 -43.50
CA GLN A 4 -1.97 18.74 -42.46
C GLN A 4 -1.07 17.64 -41.91
N GLU A 5 0.18 17.74 -42.32
CA GLU A 5 1.32 16.95 -41.91
C GLU A 5 1.62 17.16 -40.43
N ALA A 6 1.97 16.07 -39.76
CA ALA A 6 2.42 16.07 -38.37
C ALA A 6 3.67 16.94 -38.21
N ASN A 7 3.57 17.97 -37.39
CA ASN A 7 4.68 18.82 -37.00
C ASN A 7 5.52 18.09 -35.93
N LYS A 8 6.42 17.20 -36.38
CA LYS A 8 7.44 16.57 -35.54
C LYS A 8 8.63 17.52 -35.46
N LYS A 9 8.58 18.48 -34.54
CA LYS A 9 9.72 19.36 -34.22
C LYS A 9 10.42 18.87 -32.95
N SER A 10 11.65 18.38 -33.17
CA SER A 10 12.85 18.59 -32.36
C SER A 10 12.77 18.40 -30.85
N ASP A 11 13.01 17.16 -30.40
CA ASP A 11 13.45 16.82 -29.03
C ASP A 11 14.97 16.57 -28.95
N SER A 12 15.75 16.98 -29.97
CA SER A 12 17.16 16.59 -30.12
C SER A 12 18.19 17.64 -29.67
N GLU A 13 17.76 18.77 -29.11
CA GLU A 13 18.68 19.85 -28.69
C GLU A 13 18.95 19.90 -27.18
N SER A 14 18.29 19.05 -26.37
CA SER A 14 18.48 18.99 -24.92
C SER A 14 19.56 18.00 -24.48
N GLU A 15 20.02 17.08 -25.34
CA GLU A 15 21.04 16.09 -24.95
C GLU A 15 22.48 16.58 -25.11
N GLN A 16 22.71 17.68 -25.82
CA GLN A 16 24.06 18.24 -26.00
C GLN A 16 24.54 19.08 -24.81
N GLU A 17 23.63 19.56 -23.95
CA GLU A 17 23.96 20.40 -22.79
C GLU A 17 24.48 19.59 -21.58
N LEU A 18 24.35 18.27 -21.60
CA LEU A 18 24.77 17.39 -20.50
C LEU A 18 26.26 17.03 -20.51
N ASN A 19 27.00 17.38 -21.58
CA ASN A 19 28.39 16.97 -21.78
C ASN A 19 29.39 18.14 -21.77
N GLU A 20 28.91 19.37 -21.52
CA GLU A 20 29.75 20.55 -21.34
C GLU A 20 29.85 20.89 -19.85
N PRO A 21 31.05 21.13 -19.30
CA PRO A 21 31.19 21.50 -17.89
C PRO A 21 30.37 22.77 -17.59
N PRO A 22 29.66 22.83 -16.44
CA PRO A 22 28.76 23.92 -16.14
C PRO A 22 29.50 25.26 -16.14
N ARG A 23 28.99 26.23 -16.91
CA ARG A 23 29.56 27.57 -17.00
C ARG A 23 29.48 28.29 -15.65
N ILE A 24 30.62 28.42 -14.98
CA ILE A 24 30.71 29.06 -13.66
C ILE A 24 30.55 30.58 -13.80
N VAL A 25 29.39 31.10 -13.40
CA VAL A 25 29.10 32.55 -13.45
C VAL A 25 29.71 33.28 -12.25
N GLU A 26 29.68 32.67 -11.06
CA GLU A 26 30.23 33.24 -9.82
C GLU A 26 31.13 32.22 -9.10
N PRO A 27 32.46 32.42 -9.07
CA PRO A 27 33.39 31.41 -8.57
C PRO A 27 33.25 31.16 -7.07
N ILE A 28 33.01 32.22 -6.27
CA ILE A 28 32.87 32.10 -4.80
C ILE A 28 31.61 31.30 -4.44
N ARG A 29 30.48 31.62 -5.10
CA ARG A 29 29.21 30.94 -4.87
C ARG A 29 29.24 29.50 -5.39
N ALA A 30 29.85 29.29 -6.55
CA ALA A 30 30.00 27.96 -7.13
C ALA A 30 30.95 27.05 -6.34
N ALA A 31 31.93 27.60 -5.63
CA ALA A 31 32.78 26.83 -4.72
C ALA A 31 32.07 26.44 -3.41
N LEU A 32 30.96 27.11 -3.08
CA LEU A 32 30.14 26.81 -1.89
C LEU A 32 29.04 25.76 -2.17
N THR A 33 28.87 25.35 -3.43
CA THR A 33 27.96 24.28 -3.83
C THR A 33 28.77 23.00 -4.05
N TRP A 34 28.21 21.85 -3.64
CA TRP A 34 28.82 20.53 -3.88
C TRP A 34 29.18 20.37 -5.36
N LYS A 35 30.43 19.95 -5.62
CA LYS A 35 30.91 19.69 -6.98
C LYS A 35 30.66 18.25 -7.40
N GLU A 36 30.57 18.03 -8.70
CA GLU A 36 30.40 16.68 -9.26
C GLU A 36 31.59 15.76 -8.90
N GLU A 37 32.80 16.31 -8.84
CA GLU A 37 34.00 15.59 -8.39
C GLU A 37 33.96 15.22 -6.89
N GLU A 38 33.13 15.89 -6.09
CA GLU A 38 32.94 15.65 -4.66
C GLU A 38 31.77 14.71 -4.36
N ILE A 39 30.90 14.43 -5.34
CA ILE A 39 29.83 13.45 -5.19
C ILE A 39 30.47 12.07 -5.40
N THR A 40 30.68 11.34 -4.30
CA THR A 40 31.11 9.95 -4.40
C THR A 40 30.07 9.17 -5.20
N ILE A 41 30.51 8.57 -6.31
CA ILE A 41 29.69 7.65 -7.08
C ILE A 41 29.44 6.44 -6.17
N TYR A 42 28.16 6.16 -5.91
CA TYR A 42 27.75 5.02 -5.09
C TYR A 42 28.29 3.72 -5.70
N ASP A 43 29.11 2.98 -4.94
CA ASP A 43 29.53 1.62 -5.26
C ASP A 43 28.61 0.65 -4.50
N PRO A 44 27.78 -0.14 -5.19
CA PRO A 44 26.91 -1.13 -4.52
C PRO A 44 27.69 -2.25 -3.82
N ASP A 45 28.98 -2.43 -4.15
CA ASP A 45 29.87 -3.40 -3.51
C ASP A 45 30.89 -2.72 -2.56
N ASP A 46 30.61 -1.49 -2.12
CA ASP A 46 31.47 -0.76 -1.18
C ASP A 46 31.67 -1.58 0.11
N LYS A 47 32.94 -1.92 0.38
CA LYS A 47 33.30 -2.74 1.55
C LYS A 47 33.22 -1.96 2.86
N ASP A 48 33.23 -0.63 2.77
CA ASP A 48 33.13 0.26 3.91
C ASP A 48 31.67 0.66 4.21
N ASP A 49 30.71 0.28 3.34
CA ASP A 49 29.27 0.39 3.61
C ASP A 49 28.79 -0.88 4.33
N ASP A 50 28.65 -0.78 5.65
CA ASP A 50 28.13 -1.86 6.50
C ASP A 50 26.67 -2.24 6.17
N GLY A 51 26.01 -1.55 5.23
CA GLY A 51 24.61 -1.74 4.83
C GLY A 51 23.63 -1.29 5.91
N VAL A 52 24.15 -0.63 6.95
CA VAL A 52 23.41 -0.13 8.09
C VAL A 52 23.38 1.39 8.00
N GLY A 53 22.17 1.96 7.95
CA GLY A 53 21.99 3.39 7.82
C GLY A 53 22.63 4.18 8.97
N MET A 54 22.65 5.51 8.79
CA MET A 54 23.09 6.47 9.80
C MET A 54 22.41 6.14 11.15
N ASP A 55 23.20 5.81 12.18
CA ASP A 55 22.79 5.38 13.54
C ASP A 55 22.58 3.87 13.81
N GLY A 56 22.99 2.96 12.92
CA GLY A 56 22.87 1.53 13.21
C GLY A 56 21.46 0.97 12.93
N VAL A 57 20.58 1.78 12.33
CA VAL A 57 19.22 1.41 11.95
C VAL A 57 19.22 1.15 10.45
N ALA A 58 18.94 -0.10 10.07
CA ALA A 58 18.75 -0.45 8.66
C ALA A 58 17.61 0.38 8.04
N PHE A 59 17.67 0.59 6.72
CA PHE A 59 16.54 1.14 5.96
C PHE A 59 15.33 0.19 5.96
N GLU A 60 15.55 -1.07 6.31
CA GLU A 60 14.49 -2.03 6.55
C GLU A 60 13.78 -1.74 7.88
N PRO A 61 12.45 -1.93 7.95
CA PRO A 61 11.76 -1.85 9.23
C PRO A 61 12.38 -2.85 10.20
N THR A 62 12.66 -2.39 11.42
CA THR A 62 13.15 -3.23 12.52
C THR A 62 12.35 -4.55 12.55
N PRO A 63 12.96 -5.72 12.76
CA PRO A 63 12.28 -7.02 12.65
C PRO A 63 10.97 -7.11 13.45
N GLU A 64 10.91 -6.46 14.61
CA GLU A 64 9.70 -6.35 15.42
C GLU A 64 8.60 -5.51 14.75
N LEU A 65 8.98 -4.39 14.12
CA LEU A 65 8.05 -3.55 13.37
C LEU A 65 7.50 -4.26 12.13
N ALA A 66 8.33 -5.05 11.44
CA ALA A 66 7.89 -5.89 10.33
C ALA A 66 6.79 -6.88 10.78
N LYS A 67 7.02 -7.61 11.87
CA LYS A 67 6.02 -8.53 12.46
C LYS A 67 4.74 -7.81 12.86
N ILE A 68 4.84 -6.63 13.47
CA ILE A 68 3.67 -5.82 13.86
C ILE A 68 2.86 -5.42 12.61
N ARG A 69 3.53 -4.97 11.54
CA ARG A 69 2.88 -4.61 10.28
C ARG A 69 2.18 -5.80 9.64
N GLU A 70 2.80 -6.98 9.62
CA GLU A 70 2.17 -8.20 9.11
C GLU A 70 0.91 -8.59 9.89
N ARG A 71 0.95 -8.52 11.23
CA ARG A 71 -0.24 -8.78 12.08
C ARG A 71 -1.36 -7.81 11.75
N LYS A 72 -1.06 -6.52 11.61
CA LYS A 72 -2.05 -5.49 11.24
C LYS A 72 -2.65 -5.77 9.86
N ARG A 73 -1.82 -6.09 8.87
CA ARG A 73 -2.27 -6.46 7.52
C ARG A 73 -3.21 -7.67 7.53
N LYS A 74 -2.85 -8.74 8.25
CA LYS A 74 -3.69 -9.93 8.41
C LYS A 74 -5.04 -9.59 9.05
N ALA A 75 -5.05 -8.73 10.07
CA ALA A 75 -6.28 -8.28 10.73
C ALA A 75 -7.18 -7.47 9.77
N GLN A 76 -6.60 -6.58 8.96
CA GLN A 76 -7.35 -5.81 7.95
C GLN A 76 -8.00 -6.71 6.90
N LEU A 77 -7.25 -7.68 6.36
CA LEU A 77 -7.77 -8.63 5.37
C LEU A 77 -8.89 -9.50 5.97
N ALA A 78 -8.72 -9.98 7.20
CA ALA A 78 -9.75 -10.75 7.88
C ALA A 78 -11.03 -9.93 8.13
N ALA A 79 -10.88 -8.66 8.54
CA ALA A 79 -12.02 -7.75 8.72
C ALA A 79 -12.75 -7.50 7.39
N TYR A 80 -12.01 -7.29 6.30
CA TYR A 80 -12.57 -7.09 4.97
C TYR A 80 -13.34 -8.33 4.49
N GLN A 81 -12.77 -9.53 4.64
CA GLN A 81 -13.45 -10.77 4.27
C GLN A 81 -14.73 -11.00 5.07
N LYS A 82 -14.70 -10.71 6.38
CA LYS A 82 -15.89 -10.77 7.23
C LYS A 82 -17.00 -9.83 6.75
N GLN A 83 -16.64 -8.64 6.26
CA GLN A 83 -17.61 -7.70 5.70
C GLN A 83 -18.26 -8.26 4.44
N LEU A 84 -17.46 -8.80 3.51
CA LEU A 84 -17.98 -9.45 2.30
C LEU A 84 -18.93 -10.62 2.63
N ASP A 85 -18.58 -11.46 3.62
CA ASP A 85 -19.43 -12.57 4.05
C ASP A 85 -20.74 -12.12 4.68
N ASN A 86 -20.70 -11.01 5.42
CA ASN A 86 -21.89 -10.39 6.01
C ASN A 86 -22.79 -9.80 4.93
N ASP A 87 -22.21 -9.10 3.95
CA ASP A 87 -22.94 -8.51 2.82
C ASP A 87 -23.57 -9.60 1.95
N ALA A 88 -22.86 -10.71 1.69
CA ALA A 88 -23.40 -11.88 0.99
C ALA A 88 -24.58 -12.52 1.76
N ARG A 89 -24.46 -12.62 3.10
CA ARG A 89 -25.57 -13.10 3.96
C ARG A 89 -26.74 -12.13 3.98
N ALA A 90 -26.49 -10.82 4.05
CA ALA A 90 -27.52 -9.78 4.02
C ALA A 90 -28.27 -9.81 2.68
N ASN A 91 -27.56 -9.93 1.56
CA ASN A 91 -28.16 -10.08 0.23
C ASN A 91 -29.05 -11.32 0.14
N ARG A 92 -28.59 -12.49 0.63
CA ARG A 92 -29.43 -13.70 0.70
C ARG A 92 -30.67 -13.50 1.58
N ARG A 93 -30.53 -12.82 2.71
CA ARG A 93 -31.67 -12.49 3.60
C ARG A 93 -32.64 -11.54 2.92
N ASN A 94 -32.14 -10.54 2.19
CA ASN A 94 -32.96 -9.57 1.47
C ASN A 94 -33.73 -10.24 0.34
N LYS A 95 -33.10 -11.09 -0.48
CA LYS A 95 -33.79 -11.89 -1.52
C LYS A 95 -34.93 -12.71 -0.93
N ARG A 96 -34.65 -13.48 0.13
CA ARG A 96 -35.69 -14.25 0.86
C ARG A 96 -36.83 -13.36 1.36
N ARG A 97 -36.54 -12.15 1.85
CA ARG A 97 -37.54 -11.20 2.36
C ARG A 97 -38.37 -10.52 1.25
N HIS A 98 -37.80 -10.33 0.06
CA HIS A 98 -38.50 -9.74 -1.08
C HIS A 98 -39.32 -10.77 -1.89
N GLU A 99 -38.90 -12.04 -1.88
CA GLU A 99 -39.62 -13.15 -2.53
C GLU A 99 -40.76 -13.73 -1.68
N SER A 100 -40.77 -13.46 -0.37
CA SER A 100 -41.89 -13.83 0.50
C SER A 100 -42.90 -12.67 0.57
N PRO A 101 -44.13 -12.81 0.01
CA PRO A 101 -45.19 -11.87 0.34
C PRO A 101 -45.36 -11.92 1.84
N SER A 102 -45.46 -10.75 2.47
CA SER A 102 -45.59 -10.55 3.91
C SER A 102 -46.73 -11.38 4.51
N LYS A 103 -46.47 -12.65 4.83
CA LYS A 103 -47.30 -13.42 5.75
C LYS A 103 -46.75 -13.13 7.12
N GLU A 104 -47.41 -12.18 7.75
CA GLU A 104 -47.58 -11.98 9.19
C GLU A 104 -46.79 -12.96 10.04
N ARG A 105 -45.89 -12.41 10.87
CA ARG A 105 -45.06 -13.14 11.83
C ARG A 105 -45.91 -13.67 12.98
N GLU A 106 -46.92 -14.49 12.69
CA GLU A 106 -47.62 -15.25 13.70
C GLU A 106 -46.80 -16.49 14.05
N GLY A 107 -46.30 -16.53 15.28
CA GLY A 107 -45.84 -17.76 15.90
C GLY A 107 -44.37 -18.14 15.71
N ILE A 108 -43.45 -17.31 16.20
CA ILE A 108 -42.12 -17.84 16.59
C ILE A 108 -42.33 -18.69 17.85
N ARG A 109 -42.68 -19.97 17.66
CA ARG A 109 -42.74 -20.96 18.74
C ARG A 109 -41.30 -21.21 19.22
N ARG A 110 -40.90 -20.54 20.30
CA ARG A 110 -39.60 -20.77 20.96
C ARG A 110 -39.72 -22.04 21.79
N VAL A 111 -39.11 -23.13 21.34
CA VAL A 111 -38.96 -24.34 22.14
C VAL A 111 -37.88 -24.10 23.20
N ARG A 112 -38.24 -24.24 24.47
CA ARG A 112 -37.29 -24.24 25.60
C ARG A 112 -37.08 -25.70 26.02
N PHE A 113 -35.85 -26.18 25.92
CA PHE A 113 -35.47 -27.45 26.52
C PHE A 113 -35.24 -27.20 28.01
N THR A 114 -36.11 -27.76 28.86
CA THR A 114 -35.84 -27.89 30.30
C THR A 114 -35.06 -29.17 30.50
N ASP A 115 -33.76 -29.05 30.78
CA ASP A 115 -32.94 -30.17 31.23
C ASP A 115 -33.28 -30.43 32.71
N ALA A 116 -33.75 -31.63 33.03
CA ALA A 116 -34.12 -32.02 34.38
C ALA A 116 -32.89 -32.65 35.06
N PRO A 117 -32.36 -32.10 36.17
CA PRO A 117 -31.32 -32.79 36.90
C PRO A 117 -31.93 -34.02 37.59
N ALA A 118 -31.38 -35.19 37.27
CA ALA A 118 -31.69 -36.44 37.93
C ALA A 118 -31.54 -36.29 39.47
N SER A 119 -32.59 -36.68 40.19
CA SER A 119 -32.59 -36.71 41.66
C SER A 119 -31.63 -37.78 42.15
N PRO A 120 -30.62 -37.45 42.98
CA PRO A 120 -29.84 -38.47 43.67
C PRO A 120 -30.66 -39.07 44.82
N ALA A 121 -30.48 -40.38 45.01
CA ALA A 121 -31.14 -41.25 45.98
C ALA A 121 -30.71 -41.01 47.44
#